data_AF-A0A5N6DFW7-F1
#
_entry.id   AF-A0A5N6DFW7-F1
#
_cell.length_a   1.000
_cell.length_b   1.000
_cell.length_c   1.000
_cell.angle_alpha   90.00
_cell.angle_beta   90.00
_cell.angle_gamma   90.00
#
_symmetry.space_group_name_H-M   'P 1'
#
loop_
_entity.id
_entity.type
_entity.pdbx_description
1 polymer ?
#
loop_
_entity_poly.entity_id
_entity_poly.type
_entity_poly.pdbx_seq_one_letter_code
_entity_poly.pdbx_strand_id
1 'polypeptide(L)'
;MKPDRQSDKGISKIVSRKSVHTMTLRTVDFSGFLHGTEEQRRQVAAELVDCLKSLGFVRLINHEVPDKTIEGLLEQSKRFFTLPTSEKVKIANDPGPHPQRGWSRIGMEQTAKLREENLAEAAGREVSDKKEHFDAGPLGDEQYPNKWPESMPDFQPFVQESYQICQRTCFQIISAIELGLGLEAGRLTQCCQPAASEIRLLYYPPTTRNLFDEGLKKRAWPHTDLGIITLLFQDMVGGLEVEDRGAGKPRSFIPVRRVSPNEMIVNTSDSLQRWTNNVIRAGLHQVTAPDASVLSNGADVLPARCSSVFFFKAGRDTSVGPLPEFVTEDRPAAFEDMTALQYQQLKTRILHGVEG
;
A
#
# COMPACT_ATOMS: atom_id res chain seq x y z
N MET A 1 -41.23 54.68 41.86
CA MET A 1 -39.81 54.63 41.43
C MET A 1 -39.74 54.07 40.02
N LYS A 2 -38.96 54.71 39.14
CA LYS A 2 -38.26 54.07 38.01
C LYS A 2 -36.80 53.81 38.48
N PRO A 3 -35.93 53.07 37.77
CA PRO A 3 -36.04 52.52 36.41
C PRO A 3 -35.92 50.96 36.46
N ASP A 4 -35.48 50.17 35.46
CA ASP A 4 -34.98 50.43 34.09
C ASP A 4 -35.31 49.27 33.11
N ARG A 5 -34.49 49.07 32.08
CA ARG A 5 -34.64 48.17 30.92
C ARG A 5 -33.81 46.88 31.06
N GLN A 6 -34.21 45.83 30.34
CA GLN A 6 -33.44 45.41 29.15
C GLN A 6 -34.24 44.45 28.26
N SER A 7 -34.23 44.73 26.96
CA SER A 7 -34.78 43.89 25.90
C SER A 7 -33.66 43.04 25.30
N ASP A 8 -33.70 41.72 25.47
CA ASP A 8 -32.73 40.84 24.83
C ASP A 8 -33.26 40.33 23.48
N LYS A 9 -32.52 40.62 22.40
CA LYS A 9 -32.84 40.17 21.04
C LYS A 9 -31.95 38.99 20.70
N GLY A 10 -32.45 37.78 20.95
CA GLY A 10 -31.78 36.54 20.57
C GLY A 10 -31.56 36.43 19.05
N ILE A 11 -30.36 36.76 18.58
CA ILE A 11 -29.93 36.51 17.20
C ILE A 11 -29.57 35.03 17.06
N SER A 12 -30.48 34.24 16.49
CA SER A 12 -30.21 32.86 16.14
C SER A 12 -29.19 32.79 14.99
N LYS A 13 -27.93 32.49 15.30
CA LYS A 13 -26.92 32.15 14.28
C LYS A 13 -27.22 30.75 13.76
N ILE A 14 -27.82 30.68 12.57
CA ILE A 14 -27.91 29.44 11.79
C ILE A 14 -26.48 29.03 11.39
N VAL A 15 -25.89 28.11 12.15
CA VAL A 15 -24.62 27.48 11.77
C VAL A 15 -24.93 26.49 10.64
N SER A 16 -24.67 26.92 9.41
CA SER A 16 -24.70 26.03 8.25
C SER A 16 -23.70 24.89 8.47
N ARG A 17 -24.23 23.69 8.69
CA ARG A 17 -23.43 22.45 8.65
C ARG A 17 -22.99 22.25 7.20
N LYS A 18 -21.78 22.70 6.87
CA LYS A 18 -21.08 22.20 5.67
C LYS A 18 -21.03 20.68 5.79
N SER A 19 -21.63 20.00 4.82
CA SER A 19 -21.45 18.56 4.64
C SER A 19 -19.97 18.32 4.39
N VAL A 20 -19.27 17.71 5.36
CA VAL A 20 -17.93 17.18 5.14
C VAL A 20 -18.13 15.89 4.34
N HIS A 21 -17.90 15.98 3.03
CA HIS A 21 -18.02 14.83 2.14
C HIS A 21 -16.75 13.98 2.28
N THR A 22 -16.70 13.19 3.35
CA THR A 22 -15.61 12.24 3.60
C THR A 22 -15.52 11.27 2.43
N MET A 23 -14.36 11.19 1.78
CA MET A 23 -14.16 10.21 0.71
C MET A 23 -14.29 8.79 1.29
N THR A 24 -14.81 7.86 0.50
CA THR A 24 -14.90 6.45 0.86
C THR A 24 -14.23 5.59 -0.20
N LEU A 25 -13.56 4.52 0.23
CA LEU A 25 -12.93 3.59 -0.70
C LEU A 25 -14.00 2.82 -1.49
N ARG A 26 -14.17 3.19 -2.76
CA ARG A 26 -15.07 2.52 -3.71
C ARG A 26 -14.65 1.07 -3.96
N THR A 27 -15.65 0.25 -4.26
CA THR A 27 -15.50 -1.15 -4.62
C THR A 27 -15.89 -1.34 -6.09
N VAL A 28 -15.03 -1.97 -6.87
CA VAL A 28 -15.24 -2.28 -8.29
C VAL A 28 -15.29 -3.79 -8.47
N ASP A 29 -16.31 -4.27 -9.19
CA ASP A 29 -16.43 -5.68 -9.58
C ASP A 29 -15.59 -5.94 -10.83
N PHE A 30 -14.51 -6.71 -10.67
CA PHE A 30 -13.54 -6.92 -11.76
C PHE A 30 -14.00 -7.99 -12.76
N SER A 31 -15.07 -8.75 -12.46
CA SER A 31 -15.59 -9.80 -13.37
C SER A 31 -16.03 -9.25 -14.72
N GLY A 32 -16.54 -8.00 -14.77
CA GLY A 32 -16.91 -7.32 -16.02
C GLY A 32 -15.70 -7.03 -16.93
N PHE A 33 -14.49 -6.88 -16.38
CA PHE A 33 -13.26 -6.76 -17.17
C PHE A 33 -12.73 -8.12 -17.66
N LEU A 34 -12.94 -9.18 -16.88
CA LEU A 34 -12.40 -10.51 -17.13
C LEU A 34 -13.28 -11.38 -18.03
N HIS A 35 -14.60 -11.26 -17.91
CA HIS A 35 -15.58 -12.14 -18.56
C HIS A 35 -16.70 -11.38 -19.29
N GLY A 36 -16.73 -10.05 -19.21
CA GLY A 36 -17.76 -9.21 -19.82
C GLY A 36 -17.55 -8.96 -21.33
N THR A 37 -18.57 -8.35 -21.94
CA THR A 37 -18.49 -7.80 -23.30
C THR A 37 -17.47 -6.67 -23.39
N GLU A 38 -17.06 -6.28 -24.60
CA GLU A 38 -16.12 -5.16 -24.79
C GLU A 38 -16.58 -3.87 -24.07
N GLU A 39 -17.88 -3.58 -24.09
CA GLU A 39 -18.45 -2.42 -23.39
C GLU A 39 -18.32 -2.55 -21.86
N GLN A 40 -18.60 -3.72 -21.30
CA GLN A 40 -18.40 -3.97 -19.85
C GLN A 40 -16.92 -3.84 -19.47
N ARG A 41 -16.00 -4.32 -20.32
CA ARG A 41 -14.56 -4.18 -20.11
C ARG A 41 -14.13 -2.71 -20.12
N ARG A 42 -14.64 -1.90 -21.06
CA ARG A 42 -14.41 -0.45 -21.13
C ARG A 42 -14.99 0.27 -19.91
N GLN A 43 -16.19 -0.08 -19.47
CA GLN A 43 -16.84 0.49 -18.28
C GLN A 43 -16.03 0.23 -17.00
N VAL A 44 -15.65 -1.03 -16.73
CA VAL A 44 -14.86 -1.40 -15.55
C VAL A 44 -13.47 -0.77 -15.59
N ALA A 45 -12.82 -0.70 -16.77
CA ALA A 45 -11.55 -0.02 -16.95
C ALA A 45 -11.62 1.49 -16.64
N ALA A 46 -12.68 2.17 -17.10
CA ALA A 46 -12.90 3.58 -16.80
C ALA A 46 -13.18 3.82 -15.31
N GLU A 47 -14.01 2.98 -14.67
CA GLU A 47 -14.32 3.07 -13.23
C GLU A 47 -13.07 2.81 -12.36
N LEU A 48 -12.27 1.81 -12.72
CA LEU A 48 -10.99 1.53 -12.07
C LEU A 48 -10.06 2.76 -12.13
N VAL A 49 -9.84 3.31 -13.32
CA VAL A 49 -8.96 4.47 -13.51
C VAL A 49 -9.50 5.71 -12.79
N ASP A 50 -10.82 5.92 -12.74
CA ASP A 50 -11.43 7.00 -11.97
C ASP A 50 -11.23 6.83 -10.44
N CYS A 51 -11.35 5.62 -9.90
CA CYS A 51 -11.01 5.33 -8.50
C CYS A 51 -9.54 5.65 -8.19
N LEU A 52 -8.63 5.20 -9.05
CA LEU A 52 -7.19 5.40 -8.90
C LEU A 52 -6.76 6.88 -9.07
N LYS A 53 -7.36 7.63 -10.01
CA LYS A 53 -7.15 9.08 -10.14
C LYS A 53 -7.65 9.83 -8.90
N SER A 54 -8.85 9.50 -8.44
CA SER A 54 -9.50 10.14 -7.29
C SER A 54 -8.70 9.92 -6.00
N LEU A 55 -8.59 8.66 -5.54
CA LEU A 55 -8.06 8.34 -4.21
C LEU A 55 -6.65 7.74 -4.24
N GLY A 56 -6.21 7.19 -5.37
CA GLY A 56 -4.99 6.37 -5.44
C GLY A 56 -5.20 4.93 -4.98
N PHE A 57 -6.43 4.58 -4.57
CA PHE A 57 -6.87 3.30 -4.02
C PHE A 57 -8.21 2.87 -4.62
N VAL A 58 -8.42 1.56 -4.73
CA VAL A 58 -9.70 0.92 -5.03
C VAL A 58 -9.80 -0.39 -4.24
N ARG A 59 -11.01 -0.84 -3.90
CA ARG A 59 -11.25 -2.23 -3.51
C ARG A 59 -11.72 -3.01 -4.73
N LEU A 60 -11.04 -4.10 -5.07
CA LEU A 60 -11.53 -5.04 -6.08
C LEU A 60 -12.21 -6.23 -5.41
N ILE A 61 -13.22 -6.75 -6.08
CA ILE A 61 -13.84 -8.08 -5.84
C ILE A 61 -13.91 -8.84 -7.17
N ASN A 62 -14.14 -10.16 -7.11
CA ASN A 62 -14.24 -11.04 -8.28
C ASN A 62 -13.03 -10.94 -9.24
N HIS A 63 -11.83 -10.84 -8.67
CA HIS A 63 -10.55 -10.64 -9.37
C HIS A 63 -9.74 -11.93 -9.56
N GLU A 64 -10.41 -13.10 -9.60
CA GLU A 64 -9.87 -14.46 -9.83
C GLU A 64 -8.76 -15.00 -8.89
N VAL A 65 -8.14 -14.18 -8.03
CA VAL A 65 -7.26 -14.68 -6.94
C VAL A 65 -8.09 -15.62 -6.04
N PRO A 66 -7.72 -16.91 -5.89
CA PRO A 66 -8.52 -17.85 -5.12
C PRO A 66 -8.52 -17.53 -3.62
N ASP A 67 -9.67 -17.71 -2.96
CA ASP A 67 -9.80 -17.51 -1.50
C ASP A 67 -8.75 -18.31 -0.71
N LYS A 68 -8.50 -19.57 -1.11
CA LYS A 68 -7.44 -20.43 -0.54
C LYS A 68 -6.04 -19.78 -0.53
N THR A 69 -5.75 -18.93 -1.52
CA THR A 69 -4.48 -18.22 -1.66
C THR A 69 -4.43 -17.05 -0.69
N ILE A 70 -5.53 -16.28 -0.59
CA ILE A 70 -5.66 -15.16 0.35
C ILE A 70 -5.56 -15.65 1.81
N GLU A 71 -6.34 -16.68 2.15
CA GLU A 71 -6.36 -17.28 3.48
C GLU A 71 -5.00 -17.91 3.83
N GLY A 72 -4.45 -18.72 2.93
CA GLY A 72 -3.15 -19.36 3.12
C GLY A 72 -1.99 -18.36 3.25
N LEU A 73 -2.01 -17.21 2.56
CA LEU A 73 -1.01 -16.15 2.73
C LEU A 73 -1.05 -15.54 4.15
N LEU A 74 -2.25 -15.32 4.70
CA LEU A 74 -2.41 -14.82 6.07
C LEU A 74 -2.04 -15.88 7.12
N GLU A 75 -2.35 -17.16 6.87
CA GLU A 75 -1.97 -18.27 7.74
C GLU A 75 -0.45 -18.52 7.74
N GLN A 76 0.17 -18.62 6.55
CA GLN A 76 1.61 -18.83 6.40
C GLN A 76 2.41 -17.66 6.98
N SER A 77 1.92 -16.41 6.82
CA SER A 77 2.45 -15.24 7.53
C SER A 77 2.45 -15.50 9.05
N LYS A 78 1.28 -15.81 9.64
CA LYS A 78 1.17 -16.07 11.08
C LYS A 78 2.10 -17.19 11.55
N ARG A 79 2.11 -18.35 10.85
CA ARG A 79 2.99 -19.49 11.15
C ARG A 79 4.46 -19.09 11.13
N PHE A 80 4.91 -18.43 10.06
CA PHE A 80 6.28 -17.97 9.89
C PHE A 80 6.71 -17.00 11.00
N PHE A 81 5.93 -15.97 11.31
CA PHE A 81 6.33 -14.98 12.32
C PHE A 81 6.28 -15.52 13.76
N THR A 82 5.53 -16.59 14.02
CA THR A 82 5.58 -17.34 15.29
C THR A 82 6.79 -18.26 15.45
N LEU A 83 7.63 -18.45 14.43
CA LEU A 83 8.89 -19.19 14.57
C LEU A 83 9.84 -18.53 15.59
N PRO A 84 10.69 -19.30 16.28
CA PRO A 84 11.78 -18.77 17.08
C PRO A 84 12.64 -17.79 16.26
N THR A 85 13.07 -16.68 16.88
CA THR A 85 13.94 -15.69 16.23
C THR A 85 15.23 -16.32 15.67
N SER A 86 15.75 -17.38 16.31
CA SER A 86 16.91 -18.14 15.83
C SER A 86 16.69 -18.82 14.47
N GLU A 87 15.45 -19.15 14.10
CA GLU A 87 15.12 -19.67 12.78
C GLU A 87 15.01 -18.52 11.76
N LYS A 88 14.30 -17.44 12.12
CA LYS A 88 14.10 -16.28 11.25
C LYS A 88 15.43 -15.57 10.90
N VAL A 89 16.39 -15.52 11.83
CA VAL A 89 17.72 -14.94 11.62
C VAL A 89 18.53 -15.65 10.53
N LYS A 90 18.35 -16.98 10.33
CA LYS A 90 19.09 -17.74 9.29
C LYS A 90 18.84 -17.22 7.88
N ILE A 91 17.68 -16.60 7.67
CA ILE A 91 17.24 -16.04 6.39
C ILE A 91 17.07 -14.52 6.45
N ALA A 92 17.81 -13.84 7.33
CA ALA A 92 17.70 -12.40 7.47
C ALA A 92 17.97 -11.67 6.15
N ASN A 93 17.18 -10.65 5.87
CA ASN A 93 17.42 -9.71 4.79
C ASN A 93 18.64 -8.83 5.12
N ASP A 94 19.52 -8.63 4.15
CA ASP A 94 20.68 -7.75 4.29
C ASP A 94 20.23 -6.28 4.12
N PRO A 95 20.42 -5.39 5.12
CA PRO A 95 20.07 -3.98 4.99
C PRO A 95 20.93 -3.32 3.91
N GLY A 96 20.31 -2.65 2.95
CA GLY A 96 21.05 -2.01 1.86
C GLY A 96 20.17 -1.48 0.72
N PRO A 97 20.78 -1.11 -0.42
CA PRO A 97 20.05 -0.66 -1.61
C PRO A 97 19.25 -1.77 -2.31
N HIS A 98 19.59 -3.04 -2.09
CA HIS A 98 19.12 -4.13 -2.92
C HIS A 98 17.63 -4.50 -2.68
N PRO A 99 16.97 -5.15 -3.67
CA PRO A 99 15.69 -5.82 -3.49
C PRO A 99 15.66 -6.72 -2.24
N GLN A 100 14.61 -6.58 -1.44
CA GLN A 100 14.55 -7.22 -0.12
C GLN A 100 14.22 -8.71 -0.27
N ARG A 101 14.94 -9.58 0.46
CA ARG A 101 14.85 -11.04 0.38
C ARG A 101 14.98 -11.66 1.76
N GLY A 102 14.04 -12.52 2.13
CA GLY A 102 14.01 -13.15 3.45
C GLY A 102 13.45 -12.22 4.53
N TRP A 103 13.88 -12.42 5.78
CA TRP A 103 13.26 -11.83 6.98
C TRP A 103 13.86 -10.49 7.41
N SER A 104 13.02 -9.49 7.64
CA SER A 104 13.40 -8.23 8.26
C SER A 104 12.77 -8.08 9.64
N ARG A 105 13.62 -7.92 10.65
CA ARG A 105 13.24 -7.70 12.06
C ARG A 105 12.53 -6.36 12.28
N ILE A 106 11.83 -6.25 13.41
CA ILE A 106 11.16 -5.02 13.84
C ILE A 106 12.14 -3.84 13.89
N GLY A 107 11.74 -2.72 13.29
CA GLY A 107 12.51 -1.48 13.24
C GLY A 107 13.67 -1.45 12.23
N MET A 108 13.90 -2.52 11.45
CA MET A 108 14.95 -2.54 10.42
C MET A 108 14.61 -1.66 9.21
N GLU A 109 13.33 -1.55 8.88
CA GLU A 109 12.78 -0.66 7.86
C GLU A 109 12.09 0.53 8.55
N GLN A 110 12.42 1.76 8.15
CA GLN A 110 11.88 2.98 8.74
C GLN A 110 11.12 3.79 7.68
N THR A 111 9.86 3.44 7.40
CA THR A 111 9.02 4.17 6.41
C THR A 111 8.88 5.66 6.72
N ALA A 112 9.01 6.05 8.00
CA ALA A 112 9.10 7.45 8.41
C ALA A 112 10.16 8.25 7.63
N LYS A 113 11.33 7.66 7.31
CA LYS A 113 12.43 8.32 6.59
C LYS A 113 12.14 8.60 5.11
N LEU A 114 11.15 7.95 4.50
CA LEU A 114 10.78 8.18 3.09
C LEU A 114 10.20 9.58 2.82
N ARG A 115 9.85 10.31 3.88
CA ARG A 115 9.10 11.56 3.83
C ARG A 115 9.60 12.54 4.88
N GLU A 116 10.12 13.68 4.45
CA GLU A 116 10.58 14.74 5.35
C GLU A 116 9.48 15.23 6.30
N GLU A 117 8.21 15.22 5.86
CA GLU A 117 7.08 15.68 6.67
C GLU A 117 6.83 14.78 7.89
N ASN A 118 7.17 13.49 7.80
CA ASN A 118 7.09 12.56 8.94
C ASN A 118 8.20 12.86 9.97
N LEU A 119 9.41 13.19 9.51
CA LEU A 119 10.54 13.54 10.39
C LEU A 119 10.32 14.88 11.09
N ALA A 120 9.69 15.84 10.40
CA ALA A 120 9.25 17.11 10.98
C ALA A 120 8.18 16.90 12.08
N GLU A 121 7.18 16.04 11.86
CA GLU A 121 6.17 15.67 12.86
C GLU A 121 6.78 14.96 14.09
N ALA A 122 7.81 14.14 13.87
CA ALA A 122 8.56 13.50 14.95
C ALA A 122 9.29 14.53 15.85
N ALA A 123 9.63 15.72 15.34
CA ALA A 123 10.30 16.79 16.09
C ALA A 123 11.58 16.31 16.81
N GLY A 124 12.42 15.54 16.10
CA GLY A 124 13.69 15.01 16.61
C GLY A 124 13.57 13.77 17.52
N ARG A 125 12.35 13.25 17.76
CA ARG A 125 12.10 12.03 18.54
C ARG A 125 12.31 10.79 17.66
N GLU A 126 12.73 9.68 18.27
CA GLU A 126 13.04 8.44 17.54
C GLU A 126 11.77 7.82 16.93
N VAL A 127 11.82 7.52 15.61
CA VAL A 127 10.73 6.88 14.86
C VAL A 127 11.10 5.48 14.41
N SER A 128 10.19 4.53 14.61
CA SER A 128 10.32 3.15 14.12
C SER A 128 8.97 2.54 13.78
N ASP A 129 8.95 1.73 12.73
CA ASP A 129 7.80 0.89 12.38
C ASP A 129 7.71 -0.30 13.34
N LYS A 130 6.51 -0.59 13.83
CA LYS A 130 6.24 -1.76 14.70
C LYS A 130 5.72 -2.95 13.89
N LYS A 131 6.54 -3.37 12.92
CA LYS A 131 6.28 -4.46 11.97
C LYS A 131 7.55 -5.29 11.75
N GLU A 132 7.41 -6.59 11.58
CA GLU A 132 8.41 -7.45 10.91
C GLU A 132 7.82 -7.99 9.60
N HIS A 133 8.68 -8.37 8.67
CA HIS A 133 8.25 -8.86 7.35
C HIS A 133 9.17 -9.93 6.76
N PHE A 134 8.65 -10.63 5.76
CA PHE A 134 9.35 -11.59 4.92
C PHE A 134 9.11 -11.20 3.47
N ASP A 135 10.15 -11.17 2.65
CA ASP A 135 10.08 -10.80 1.23
C ASP A 135 10.60 -11.90 0.32
N ALA A 136 9.91 -12.12 -0.80
CA ALA A 136 10.40 -12.94 -1.90
C ALA A 136 10.11 -12.28 -3.27
N GLY A 137 11.07 -12.37 -4.18
CA GLY A 137 10.93 -11.98 -5.58
C GLY A 137 10.69 -13.17 -6.51
N PRO A 138 10.94 -13.01 -7.83
CA PRO A 138 10.72 -14.03 -8.84
C PRO A 138 11.40 -15.37 -8.55
N LEU A 139 10.80 -16.47 -9.03
CA LEU A 139 11.48 -17.76 -9.13
C LEU A 139 12.66 -17.66 -10.11
N GLY A 140 13.83 -18.16 -9.74
CA GLY A 140 15.03 -18.14 -10.60
C GLY A 140 15.75 -16.79 -10.67
N ASP A 141 15.49 -15.86 -9.74
CA ASP A 141 16.19 -14.58 -9.65
C ASP A 141 17.64 -14.76 -9.16
N GLU A 142 18.56 -15.05 -10.08
CA GLU A 142 19.98 -15.27 -9.77
C GLU A 142 20.70 -14.01 -9.25
N GLN A 143 20.21 -12.81 -9.62
CA GLN A 143 20.79 -11.54 -9.18
C GLN A 143 20.45 -11.22 -7.72
N TYR A 144 19.23 -11.56 -7.28
CA TYR A 144 18.75 -11.33 -5.92
C TYR A 144 18.01 -12.58 -5.40
N PRO A 145 18.74 -13.64 -5.01
CA PRO A 145 18.15 -14.93 -4.67
C PRO A 145 17.25 -14.85 -3.42
N ASN A 146 16.14 -15.59 -3.48
CA ASN A 146 15.21 -15.74 -2.36
C ASN A 146 15.83 -16.57 -1.22
N LYS A 147 15.61 -16.16 0.03
CA LYS A 147 16.05 -16.87 1.24
C LYS A 147 14.84 -17.56 1.88
N TRP A 148 14.82 -18.88 1.98
CA TRP A 148 13.65 -19.67 2.41
C TRP A 148 13.87 -20.40 3.75
N PRO A 149 12.87 -20.48 4.64
CA PRO A 149 13.00 -21.16 5.93
C PRO A 149 12.98 -22.69 5.76
N GLU A 150 14.12 -23.34 6.00
CA GLU A 150 14.24 -24.82 5.99
C GLU A 150 13.28 -25.52 6.95
N SER A 151 12.92 -24.86 8.06
CA SER A 151 11.99 -25.36 9.08
C SER A 151 10.51 -25.30 8.66
N MET A 152 10.18 -24.77 7.47
CA MET A 152 8.82 -24.79 6.90
C MET A 152 8.85 -25.23 5.42
N PRO A 153 8.99 -26.53 5.12
CA PRO A 153 9.14 -27.03 3.74
C PRO A 153 7.94 -26.75 2.82
N ASP A 154 6.74 -26.53 3.39
CA ASP A 154 5.53 -26.16 2.64
C ASP A 154 5.46 -24.66 2.28
N PHE A 155 6.25 -23.82 2.96
CA PHE A 155 6.18 -22.36 2.83
C PHE A 155 6.68 -21.87 1.47
N GLN A 156 7.84 -22.35 1.01
CA GLN A 156 8.41 -21.93 -0.28
C GLN A 156 7.46 -22.26 -1.46
N PRO A 157 6.99 -23.50 -1.67
CA PRO A 157 6.11 -23.82 -2.78
C PRO A 157 4.81 -22.99 -2.77
N PHE A 158 4.21 -22.80 -1.59
CA PHE A 158 2.98 -22.02 -1.45
C PHE A 158 3.18 -20.53 -1.76
N VAL A 159 4.25 -19.91 -1.25
CA VAL A 159 4.54 -18.49 -1.52
C VAL A 159 4.91 -18.29 -2.99
N GLN A 160 5.57 -19.27 -3.63
CA GLN A 160 5.88 -19.24 -5.07
C GLN A 160 4.63 -19.39 -5.95
N GLU A 161 3.68 -20.29 -5.63
CA GLU A 161 2.38 -20.38 -6.31
C GLU A 161 1.61 -19.05 -6.15
N SER A 162 1.56 -18.52 -4.93
CA SER A 162 0.88 -17.28 -4.59
C SER A 162 1.46 -16.06 -5.33
N TYR A 163 2.79 -15.98 -5.44
CA TYR A 163 3.49 -14.97 -6.23
C TYR A 163 3.04 -15.02 -7.71
N GLN A 164 2.99 -16.22 -8.30
CA GLN A 164 2.59 -16.38 -9.71
C GLN A 164 1.12 -16.00 -9.95
N ILE A 165 0.23 -16.31 -9.00
CA ILE A 165 -1.18 -15.88 -9.04
C ILE A 165 -1.25 -14.34 -9.03
N CYS A 166 -0.65 -13.71 -8.03
CA CYS A 166 -0.66 -12.25 -7.90
C CYS A 166 -0.02 -11.54 -9.11
N GLN A 167 1.09 -12.06 -9.65
CA GLN A 167 1.74 -11.53 -10.84
C GLN A 167 0.78 -11.53 -12.05
N ARG A 168 0.04 -12.61 -12.29
CA ARG A 168 -0.96 -12.69 -13.38
C ARG A 168 -2.12 -11.73 -13.17
N THR A 169 -2.64 -11.64 -11.95
CA THR A 169 -3.71 -10.68 -11.60
C THR A 169 -3.27 -9.23 -11.81
N CYS A 170 -2.03 -8.89 -11.47
CA CYS A 170 -1.48 -7.57 -11.78
C CYS A 170 -1.43 -7.28 -13.27
N PHE A 171 -1.03 -8.24 -14.13
CA PHE A 171 -1.08 -8.04 -15.58
C PHE A 171 -2.51 -7.74 -16.06
N GLN A 172 -3.53 -8.45 -15.57
CA GLN A 172 -4.94 -8.15 -15.89
C GLN A 172 -5.34 -6.73 -15.44
N ILE A 173 -4.95 -6.31 -14.24
CA ILE A 173 -5.24 -4.95 -13.70
C ILE A 173 -4.52 -3.87 -14.49
N ILE A 174 -3.25 -4.07 -14.87
CA ILE A 174 -2.53 -3.11 -15.72
C ILE A 174 -3.15 -3.03 -17.12
N SER A 175 -3.58 -4.14 -17.73
CA SER A 175 -4.35 -4.10 -18.99
C SER A 175 -5.65 -3.29 -18.86
N ALA A 176 -6.31 -3.33 -17.70
CA ALA A 176 -7.49 -2.49 -17.44
C ALA A 176 -7.12 -1.01 -17.26
N ILE A 177 -5.97 -0.70 -16.65
CA ILE A 177 -5.46 0.67 -16.52
C ILE A 177 -5.04 1.22 -17.90
N GLU A 178 -4.39 0.42 -18.76
CA GLU A 178 -4.10 0.77 -20.16
C GLU A 178 -5.38 1.19 -20.89
N LEU A 179 -6.41 0.33 -20.87
CA LEU A 179 -7.69 0.60 -21.52
C LEU A 179 -8.40 1.84 -20.96
N GLY A 180 -8.43 2.00 -19.63
CA GLY A 180 -9.09 3.12 -18.96
C GLY A 180 -8.35 4.45 -19.07
N LEU A 181 -7.06 4.43 -19.45
CA LEU A 181 -6.27 5.61 -19.81
C LEU A 181 -6.29 5.90 -21.32
N GLY A 182 -6.83 4.99 -22.15
CA GLY A 182 -6.80 5.12 -23.61
C GLY A 182 -5.43 4.85 -24.22
N LEU A 183 -4.57 4.10 -23.53
CA LEU A 183 -3.27 3.66 -24.03
C LEU A 183 -3.41 2.48 -24.99
N GLU A 184 -2.39 2.26 -25.82
CA GLU A 184 -2.28 1.02 -26.60
C GLU A 184 -2.16 -0.20 -25.69
N ALA A 185 -2.81 -1.31 -26.06
CA ALA A 185 -2.74 -2.56 -25.32
C ALA A 185 -1.30 -3.09 -25.33
N GLY A 186 -0.75 -3.40 -24.15
CA GLY A 186 0.65 -3.78 -24.00
C GLY A 186 1.54 -2.65 -23.47
N ARG A 187 1.12 -1.39 -23.56
CA ARG A 187 1.99 -0.22 -23.39
C ARG A 187 2.66 -0.10 -22.01
N LEU A 188 2.00 -0.57 -20.96
CA LEU A 188 2.51 -0.60 -19.58
C LEU A 188 2.92 -2.02 -19.18
N THR A 189 2.18 -3.04 -19.62
CA THR A 189 2.46 -4.45 -19.31
C THR A 189 3.78 -4.94 -19.91
N GLN A 190 4.20 -4.45 -21.08
CA GLN A 190 5.54 -4.73 -21.63
C GLN A 190 6.66 -4.15 -20.74
N CYS A 191 6.43 -2.98 -20.14
CA CYS A 191 7.33 -2.36 -19.17
C CYS A 191 7.46 -3.12 -17.83
N CYS A 192 6.67 -4.20 -17.64
CA CYS A 192 6.68 -5.05 -16.44
C CYS A 192 7.44 -6.38 -16.66
N GLN A 193 8.28 -6.45 -17.69
CA GLN A 193 9.03 -7.63 -18.09
C GLN A 193 10.53 -7.31 -18.27
N PRO A 194 11.46 -8.18 -17.85
CA PRO A 194 11.23 -9.36 -17.01
C PRO A 194 10.66 -8.99 -15.63
N ALA A 195 9.97 -9.94 -14.99
CA ALA A 195 9.31 -9.67 -13.71
C ALA A 195 10.32 -9.31 -12.61
N ALA A 196 10.07 -8.22 -11.87
CA ALA A 196 10.87 -7.80 -10.71
C ALA A 196 10.01 -7.50 -9.47
N SER A 197 8.74 -7.92 -9.48
CA SER A 197 7.79 -7.77 -8.38
C SER A 197 8.24 -8.49 -7.10
N GLU A 198 7.65 -8.13 -5.96
CA GLU A 198 7.97 -8.71 -4.66
C GLU A 198 6.69 -9.05 -3.89
N ILE A 199 6.61 -10.27 -3.36
CA ILE A 199 5.60 -10.65 -2.37
C ILE A 199 6.17 -10.44 -0.97
N ARG A 200 5.41 -9.74 -0.13
CA ARG A 200 5.75 -9.41 1.24
C ARG A 200 4.68 -9.94 2.20
N LEU A 201 5.08 -10.84 3.10
CA LEU A 201 4.28 -11.18 4.27
C LEU A 201 4.63 -10.19 5.39
N LEU A 202 3.61 -9.58 6.00
CA LEU A 202 3.75 -8.55 7.03
C LEU A 202 3.07 -8.97 8.33
N TYR A 203 3.77 -8.77 9.43
CA TYR A 203 3.27 -9.04 10.78
C TYR A 203 3.54 -7.88 11.71
N TYR A 204 2.49 -7.41 12.35
CA TYR A 204 2.53 -6.39 13.39
C TYR A 204 2.22 -7.12 14.70
N PRO A 205 3.20 -7.31 15.61
CA PRO A 205 3.00 -8.08 16.83
C PRO A 205 1.96 -7.44 17.77
N PRO A 206 1.47 -8.19 18.77
CA PRO A 206 0.73 -7.60 19.88
C PRO A 206 1.55 -6.50 20.54
N THR A 207 0.91 -5.39 20.87
CA THR A 207 1.62 -4.18 21.31
C THR A 207 0.69 -3.30 22.14
N THR A 208 1.23 -2.53 23.10
CA THR A 208 0.41 -1.74 24.02
C THR A 208 -0.13 -0.48 23.34
N ARG A 209 -1.41 -0.16 23.58
CA ARG A 209 -2.13 1.00 23.01
C ARG A 209 -1.43 2.32 23.33
N ASN A 210 -0.93 2.47 24.55
CA ASN A 210 -0.22 3.67 25.02
C ASN A 210 1.01 4.07 24.17
N LEU A 211 1.60 3.14 23.41
CA LEU A 211 2.69 3.46 22.49
C LEU A 211 2.23 4.36 21.33
N PHE A 212 0.95 4.37 21.00
CA PHE A 212 0.35 5.13 19.90
C PHE A 212 -0.28 6.46 20.35
N ASP A 213 -0.58 6.62 21.64
CA ASP A 213 -1.34 7.75 22.17
C ASP A 213 -0.59 9.11 22.05
N GLU A 214 0.75 9.09 22.00
CA GLU A 214 1.57 10.28 21.72
C GLU A 214 1.68 10.64 20.23
N GLY A 215 1.04 9.86 19.33
CA GLY A 215 1.16 9.98 17.87
C GLY A 215 2.52 9.56 17.30
N LEU A 216 3.50 9.26 18.16
CA LEU A 216 4.90 9.03 17.85
C LEU A 216 5.27 7.65 17.31
N LYS A 217 4.37 6.68 17.41
CA LYS A 217 4.62 5.33 16.90
C LYS A 217 3.42 4.93 16.09
N LYS A 218 3.68 4.48 14.88
CA LYS A 218 2.71 3.93 13.95
C LYS A 218 3.13 2.50 13.65
N ARG A 219 2.18 1.66 13.25
CA ARG A 219 2.48 0.30 12.79
C ARG A 219 3.30 0.37 11.51
N ALA A 220 2.93 1.28 10.60
CA ALA A 220 3.76 1.82 9.54
C ALA A 220 3.45 3.32 9.38
N TRP A 221 4.47 4.16 9.16
CA TRP A 221 4.30 5.61 8.97
C TRP A 221 3.71 5.95 7.59
N PRO A 222 3.21 7.18 7.36
CA PRO A 222 2.73 7.63 6.05
C PRO A 222 3.78 7.47 4.95
N HIS A 223 3.51 6.61 3.97
CA HIS A 223 4.37 6.37 2.83
C HIS A 223 3.56 6.09 1.55
N THR A 224 4.26 6.11 0.42
CA THR A 224 3.80 5.58 -0.86
C THR A 224 4.67 4.38 -1.21
N ASP A 225 4.11 3.41 -1.94
CA ASP A 225 4.84 2.24 -2.41
C ASP A 225 5.66 2.56 -3.65
N LEU A 226 6.76 1.84 -3.86
CA LEU A 226 7.74 2.18 -4.90
C LEU A 226 7.38 1.67 -6.31
N GLY A 227 6.54 0.63 -6.40
CA GLY A 227 6.21 -0.08 -7.64
C GLY A 227 5.27 0.67 -8.59
N ILE A 228 4.48 -0.08 -9.36
CA ILE A 228 3.46 0.43 -10.30
C ILE A 228 2.09 0.44 -9.60
N ILE A 229 1.67 -0.73 -9.15
CA ILE A 229 0.53 -0.95 -8.26
C ILE A 229 0.92 -1.92 -7.15
N THR A 230 0.13 -1.94 -6.10
CA THR A 230 0.28 -2.87 -4.99
C THR A 230 -1.04 -3.58 -4.73
N LEU A 231 -1.01 -4.91 -4.58
CA LEU A 231 -2.15 -5.69 -4.10
C LEU A 231 -1.98 -5.93 -2.60
N LEU A 232 -3.03 -5.66 -1.81
CA LEU A 232 -3.02 -5.83 -0.36
C LEU A 232 -4.19 -6.72 0.08
N PHE A 233 -3.82 -7.81 0.73
CA PHE A 233 -4.71 -8.69 1.48
C PHE A 233 -4.48 -8.46 2.98
N GLN A 234 -5.53 -8.13 3.73
CA GLN A 234 -5.44 -7.84 5.16
C GLN A 234 -6.38 -8.73 5.98
N ASP A 235 -6.08 -8.89 7.25
CA ASP A 235 -6.98 -9.53 8.20
C ASP A 235 -8.13 -8.59 8.66
N MET A 236 -8.88 -9.02 9.69
CA MET A 236 -9.99 -8.26 10.26
C MET A 236 -9.57 -7.23 11.34
N VAL A 237 -8.29 -7.12 11.70
CA VAL A 237 -7.83 -6.21 12.76
C VAL A 237 -7.87 -4.75 12.30
N GLY A 238 -7.63 -4.50 11.01
CA GLY A 238 -7.68 -3.17 10.43
C GLY A 238 -6.48 -2.28 10.82
N GLY A 239 -6.71 -0.99 10.99
CA GLY A 239 -5.67 0.03 11.22
C GLY A 239 -5.00 0.55 9.93
N LEU A 240 -5.35 0.03 8.74
CA LEU A 240 -4.99 0.67 7.48
C LEU A 240 -5.78 1.97 7.30
N GLU A 241 -5.08 3.05 6.95
CA GLU A 241 -5.70 4.33 6.61
C GLU A 241 -5.06 4.91 5.35
N VAL A 242 -5.87 5.54 4.49
CA VAL A 242 -5.44 6.13 3.21
C VAL A 242 -5.74 7.63 3.19
N GLU A 243 -4.98 8.40 2.42
CA GLU A 243 -5.15 9.85 2.35
C GLU A 243 -6.53 10.25 1.81
N ASP A 244 -7.30 11.02 2.60
CA ASP A 244 -8.51 11.69 2.13
C ASP A 244 -8.13 12.95 1.34
N ARG A 245 -7.94 12.76 0.04
CA ARG A 245 -7.69 13.82 -0.94
C ARG A 245 -8.85 14.80 -1.09
N GLY A 246 -10.05 14.47 -0.58
CA GLY A 246 -11.24 15.33 -0.58
C GLY A 246 -11.34 16.25 0.63
N ALA A 247 -10.61 15.97 1.72
CA ALA A 247 -10.70 16.71 2.99
C ALA A 247 -10.24 18.19 2.93
N GLY A 248 -9.62 18.63 1.82
CA GLY A 248 -9.11 20.00 1.66
C GLY A 248 -7.90 20.34 2.55
N LYS A 249 -7.36 19.37 3.28
CA LYS A 249 -6.14 19.48 4.10
C LYS A 249 -5.23 18.28 3.82
N PRO A 250 -3.94 18.50 3.45
CA PRO A 250 -2.97 17.41 3.28
C PRO A 250 -2.83 16.53 4.52
N ARG A 251 -2.50 15.24 4.33
CA ARG A 251 -2.29 14.27 5.42
C ARG A 251 -3.52 14.11 6.34
N SER A 252 -4.71 14.29 5.78
CA SER A 252 -5.96 13.78 6.36
C SER A 252 -6.12 12.32 5.95
N PHE A 253 -6.57 11.44 6.84
CA PHE A 253 -6.64 10.00 6.58
C PHE A 253 -8.02 9.42 6.91
N ILE A 254 -8.43 8.42 6.12
CA ILE A 254 -9.69 7.66 6.29
C ILE A 254 -9.40 6.16 6.47
N PRO A 255 -10.11 5.47 7.39
CA PRO A 255 -9.86 4.06 7.68
C PRO A 255 -10.38 3.14 6.56
N VAL A 256 -9.55 2.19 6.14
CA VAL A 256 -9.92 1.13 5.18
C VAL A 256 -10.17 -0.16 5.94
N ARG A 257 -11.44 -0.37 6.32
CA ARG A 257 -11.91 -1.61 6.93
C ARG A 257 -12.11 -2.70 5.87
N ARG A 258 -11.83 -3.96 6.26
CA ARG A 258 -12.15 -5.14 5.46
C ARG A 258 -13.65 -5.41 5.50
N VAL A 259 -14.28 -5.58 4.33
CA VAL A 259 -15.73 -5.79 4.18
C VAL A 259 -16.10 -7.19 3.68
N SER A 260 -15.20 -7.90 2.99
CA SER A 260 -15.42 -9.30 2.60
C SER A 260 -14.15 -10.15 2.72
N PRO A 261 -14.26 -11.49 2.79
CA PRO A 261 -13.10 -12.38 2.81
C PRO A 261 -12.23 -12.26 1.55
N ASN A 262 -12.90 -12.12 0.40
CA ASN A 262 -12.36 -12.08 -0.95
C ASN A 262 -12.09 -10.67 -1.48
N GLU A 263 -11.97 -9.65 -0.62
CA GLU A 263 -11.56 -8.33 -1.09
C GLU A 263 -10.04 -8.28 -1.34
N MET A 264 -9.67 -7.47 -2.32
CA MET A 264 -8.30 -7.07 -2.56
C MET A 264 -8.24 -5.55 -2.60
N ILE A 265 -7.46 -4.93 -1.71
CA ILE A 265 -7.18 -3.50 -1.81
C ILE A 265 -6.09 -3.34 -2.87
N VAL A 266 -6.33 -2.49 -3.86
CA VAL A 266 -5.35 -2.16 -4.90
C VAL A 266 -5.02 -0.69 -4.80
N ASN A 267 -3.73 -0.37 -4.75
CA ASN A 267 -3.27 1.01 -4.73
C ASN A 267 -2.22 1.28 -5.79
N THR A 268 -2.13 2.55 -6.15
CA THR A 268 -1.14 3.08 -7.07
C THR A 268 0.14 3.39 -6.33
N SER A 269 1.25 3.28 -7.04
CA SER A 269 2.60 3.35 -6.50
C SER A 269 3.46 4.31 -7.32
N ASP A 270 4.61 4.73 -6.78
CA ASP A 270 5.41 5.85 -7.27
C ASP A 270 5.83 5.69 -8.75
N SER A 271 6.15 4.49 -9.23
CA SER A 271 6.54 4.28 -10.63
C SER A 271 5.39 4.56 -11.60
N LEU A 272 4.14 4.21 -11.25
CA LEU A 272 2.97 4.56 -12.07
C LEU A 272 2.66 6.06 -12.01
N GLN A 273 2.89 6.71 -10.87
CA GLN A 273 2.78 8.17 -10.77
C GLN A 273 3.81 8.88 -11.65
N ARG A 274 5.04 8.36 -11.70
CA ARG A 274 6.10 8.90 -12.58
C ARG A 274 5.74 8.69 -14.05
N TRP A 275 5.42 7.45 -14.45
CA TRP A 275 4.98 7.12 -15.82
C TRP A 275 3.82 8.00 -16.30
N THR A 276 2.78 8.15 -15.47
CA THR A 276 1.58 8.95 -15.81
C THR A 276 1.76 10.45 -15.59
N ASN A 277 2.97 10.93 -15.27
CA ASN A 277 3.29 12.34 -15.04
C ASN A 277 2.32 13.04 -14.07
N ASN A 278 2.02 12.38 -12.93
CA ASN A 278 1.02 12.79 -11.93
C ASN A 278 -0.47 12.72 -12.33
N VAL A 279 -0.83 12.21 -13.52
CA VAL A 279 -2.25 11.98 -13.89
C VAL A 279 -2.91 10.96 -12.95
N ILE A 280 -2.18 9.91 -12.56
CA ILE A 280 -2.54 9.06 -11.42
C ILE A 280 -1.48 9.29 -10.34
N ARG A 281 -1.88 9.75 -9.15
CA ARG A 281 -0.95 9.95 -8.02
C ARG A 281 -0.93 8.71 -7.13
N ALA A 282 0.24 8.33 -6.64
CA ALA A 282 0.46 7.20 -5.75
C ALA A 282 -0.36 7.33 -4.44
N GLY A 283 -0.78 6.19 -3.91
CA GLY A 283 -1.61 6.09 -2.72
C GLY A 283 -0.82 6.34 -1.44
N LEU A 284 -0.88 7.56 -0.89
CA LEU A 284 -0.33 7.85 0.44
C LEU A 284 -1.17 7.14 1.50
N HIS A 285 -0.54 6.30 2.32
CA HIS A 285 -1.22 5.51 3.34
C HIS A 285 -0.34 5.25 4.56
N GLN A 286 -0.97 4.84 5.67
CA GLN A 286 -0.31 4.49 6.92
C GLN A 286 -1.00 3.29 7.58
N VAL A 287 -0.35 2.70 8.58
CA VAL A 287 -0.99 1.74 9.48
C VAL A 287 -0.92 2.26 10.92
N THR A 288 -2.07 2.52 11.52
CA THR A 288 -2.25 3.04 12.88
C THR A 288 -2.65 1.92 13.86
N ALA A 289 -2.97 2.28 15.11
CA ALA A 289 -3.68 1.37 16.01
C ALA A 289 -5.07 1.07 15.43
N PRO A 290 -5.61 -0.16 15.59
CA PRO A 290 -6.96 -0.46 15.16
C PRO A 290 -7.98 0.37 15.93
N ASP A 291 -9.14 0.57 15.31
CA ASP A 291 -10.27 1.31 15.86
C ASP A 291 -10.63 0.79 17.26
N ALA A 292 -10.92 1.69 18.20
CA ALA A 292 -11.24 1.32 19.58
C ALA A 292 -12.45 0.37 19.68
N SER A 293 -13.37 0.41 18.72
CA SER A 293 -14.50 -0.52 18.60
C SER A 293 -14.12 -1.98 18.32
N VAL A 294 -12.90 -2.25 17.87
CA VAL A 294 -12.36 -3.61 17.63
C VAL A 294 -11.69 -4.17 18.89
N LEU A 295 -11.46 -3.34 19.92
CA LEU A 295 -10.81 -3.75 21.18
C LEU A 295 -11.85 -4.27 22.17
N SER A 296 -11.93 -5.59 22.31
CA SER A 296 -12.74 -6.24 23.34
C SER A 296 -12.29 -5.78 24.74
N ASN A 297 -13.27 -5.29 25.51
CA ASN A 297 -13.16 -4.96 26.94
C ASN A 297 -12.06 -3.98 27.35
N GLY A 298 -11.70 -3.02 26.49
CA GLY A 298 -10.75 -1.95 26.86
C GLY A 298 -9.34 -2.44 27.15
N ALA A 299 -8.94 -3.57 26.55
CA ALA A 299 -7.60 -4.12 26.75
C ALA A 299 -6.50 -3.15 26.28
N ASP A 300 -5.52 -2.93 27.14
CA ASP A 300 -4.32 -2.12 26.83
C ASP A 300 -3.44 -2.73 25.73
N VAL A 301 -3.72 -3.97 25.29
CA VAL A 301 -2.95 -4.69 24.27
C VAL A 301 -3.75 -4.78 22.97
N LEU A 302 -3.20 -4.17 21.92
CA LEU A 302 -3.69 -4.32 20.55
C LEU A 302 -3.33 -5.72 20.03
N PRO A 303 -4.25 -6.47 19.39
CA PRO A 303 -3.97 -7.82 18.88
C PRO A 303 -2.96 -7.79 17.73
N ALA A 304 -2.28 -8.91 17.50
CA ALA A 304 -1.43 -9.09 16.32
C ALA A 304 -2.22 -8.87 15.02
N ARG A 305 -1.60 -8.26 14.01
CA ARG A 305 -2.17 -8.06 12.67
C ARG A 305 -1.28 -8.71 11.61
N CYS A 306 -1.89 -9.47 10.71
CA CYS A 306 -1.26 -10.00 9.50
C CYS A 306 -1.76 -9.25 8.25
N SER A 307 -0.88 -9.09 7.27
CA SER A 307 -1.27 -8.79 5.89
C SER A 307 -0.28 -9.41 4.91
N SER A 308 -0.75 -9.71 3.70
CA SER A 308 0.11 -10.03 2.56
C SER A 308 0.03 -8.91 1.53
N VAL A 309 1.17 -8.49 1.02
CA VAL A 309 1.32 -7.41 0.07
C VAL A 309 2.06 -7.92 -1.16
N PHE A 310 1.62 -7.54 -2.35
CA PHE A 310 2.29 -7.84 -3.60
C PHE A 310 2.62 -6.55 -4.34
N PHE A 311 3.89 -6.16 -4.30
CA PHE A 311 4.40 -4.97 -4.96
C PHE A 311 4.68 -5.30 -6.43
N PHE A 312 3.79 -4.90 -7.34
CA PHE A 312 3.99 -5.10 -8.77
C PHE A 312 4.95 -4.06 -9.31
N LYS A 313 5.96 -4.50 -10.06
CA LYS A 313 7.09 -3.65 -10.47
C LYS A 313 7.39 -3.73 -11.96
N ALA A 314 7.96 -2.64 -12.46
CA ALA A 314 8.58 -2.57 -13.77
C ALA A 314 9.78 -3.53 -13.87
N GLY A 315 10.20 -3.85 -15.09
CA GLY A 315 11.50 -4.51 -15.32
C GLY A 315 12.64 -3.66 -14.74
N ARG A 316 13.71 -4.30 -14.24
CA ARG A 316 14.79 -3.62 -13.48
C ARG A 316 15.43 -2.47 -14.25
N ASP A 317 15.66 -2.68 -15.53
CA ASP A 317 16.30 -1.72 -16.44
C ASP A 317 15.28 -0.82 -17.17
N THR A 318 13.99 -1.04 -16.93
CA THR A 318 12.93 -0.21 -17.51
C THR A 318 12.93 1.17 -16.86
N SER A 319 12.87 2.21 -17.69
CA SER A 319 12.68 3.60 -17.25
C SER A 319 11.42 3.74 -16.38
N VAL A 320 11.53 4.49 -15.28
CA VAL A 320 10.42 5.03 -14.49
C VAL A 320 10.33 6.55 -14.63
N GLY A 321 10.76 7.11 -15.76
CA GLY A 321 10.53 8.51 -16.14
C GLY A 321 9.11 8.74 -16.70
N PRO A 322 8.68 9.99 -16.92
CA PRO A 322 7.38 10.29 -17.52
C PRO A 322 7.27 9.72 -18.94
N LEU A 323 6.19 8.99 -19.22
CA LEU A 323 5.96 8.45 -20.56
C LEU A 323 5.49 9.57 -21.50
N PRO A 324 5.88 9.59 -22.78
CA PRO A 324 5.54 10.65 -23.73
C PRO A 324 4.03 10.96 -23.81
N GLU A 325 3.18 9.94 -23.65
CA GLU A 325 1.72 10.04 -23.66
C GLU A 325 1.15 10.96 -22.56
N PHE A 326 1.93 11.25 -21.52
CA PHE A 326 1.53 12.10 -20.39
C PHE A 326 2.34 13.39 -20.28
N VAL A 327 3.22 13.68 -21.25
CA VAL A 327 4.00 14.92 -21.33
C VAL A 327 3.44 15.83 -22.43
N THR A 328 3.06 17.04 -22.07
CA THR A 328 2.55 18.08 -23.00
C THR A 328 3.18 19.43 -22.67
N GLU A 329 2.95 20.46 -23.49
CA GLU A 329 3.41 21.82 -23.17
C GLU A 329 2.83 22.33 -21.84
N ASP A 330 1.54 22.08 -21.59
CA ASP A 330 0.86 22.42 -20.32
C ASP A 330 1.21 21.48 -19.15
N ARG A 331 1.81 20.32 -19.44
CA ARG A 331 2.23 19.33 -18.44
C ARG A 331 3.63 18.79 -18.78
N PRO A 332 4.68 19.59 -18.57
CA PRO A 332 6.05 19.14 -18.78
C PRO A 332 6.40 17.95 -17.87
N ALA A 333 7.50 17.26 -18.17
CA ALA A 333 7.99 16.13 -17.38
C ALA A 333 8.28 16.57 -15.93
N ALA A 334 7.51 16.06 -14.96
CA ALA A 334 7.65 16.40 -13.54
C ALA A 334 8.69 15.54 -12.80
N PHE A 335 9.28 14.56 -13.48
CA PHE A 335 10.24 13.61 -12.91
C PHE A 335 11.41 13.39 -13.87
N GLU A 336 12.59 13.19 -13.31
CA GLU A 336 13.78 12.74 -14.03
C GLU A 336 13.60 11.31 -14.58
N ASP A 337 14.40 10.96 -15.59
CA ASP A 337 14.50 9.57 -16.06
C ASP A 337 15.54 8.79 -15.23
N MET A 338 15.18 7.56 -14.87
CA MET A 338 16.04 6.59 -14.18
C MET A 338 15.39 5.20 -14.28
N THR A 339 16.16 4.13 -14.10
CA THR A 339 15.60 2.77 -14.13
C THR A 339 14.82 2.42 -12.85
N ALA A 340 13.90 1.47 -12.94
CA ALA A 340 13.14 0.97 -11.78
C ALA A 340 14.07 0.46 -10.66
N LEU A 341 15.17 -0.21 -11.01
CA LEU A 341 16.17 -0.67 -10.04
C LEU A 341 16.93 0.50 -9.40
N GLN A 342 17.34 1.52 -10.16
CA GLN A 342 17.97 2.72 -9.60
C GLN A 342 17.03 3.44 -8.62
N TYR A 343 15.75 3.57 -8.98
CA TYR A 343 14.74 4.18 -8.13
C TYR A 343 14.50 3.39 -6.83
N GLN A 344 14.39 2.05 -6.93
CA GLN A 344 14.33 1.19 -5.76
C GLN A 344 15.57 1.36 -4.88
N GLN A 345 16.78 1.29 -5.45
CA GLN A 345 18.04 1.43 -4.70
C GLN A 345 18.22 2.79 -4.02
N LEU A 346 17.71 3.87 -4.62
CA LEU A 346 17.64 5.18 -3.97
C LEU A 346 16.74 5.14 -2.73
N LYS A 347 15.55 4.56 -2.85
CA LYS A 347 14.54 4.55 -1.78
C LYS A 347 14.85 3.54 -0.67
N THR A 348 15.39 2.36 -0.97
CA THR A 348 15.78 1.36 0.05
C THR A 348 16.99 1.83 0.88
N ARG A 349 17.91 2.61 0.31
CA ARG A 349 18.97 3.29 1.09
C ARG A 349 18.40 4.21 2.17
N ILE A 350 17.40 5.02 1.81
CA ILE A 350 16.68 5.90 2.76
C ILE A 350 15.97 5.07 3.84
N LEU A 351 15.29 3.99 3.47
CA LEU A 351 14.57 3.10 4.40
C LEU A 351 15.46 2.47 5.47
N HIS A 352 16.69 2.08 5.12
CA HIS A 352 17.66 1.48 6.04
C HIS A 352 18.64 2.51 6.65
N GLY A 353 18.62 3.77 6.21
CA GLY A 353 19.57 4.78 6.66
C GLY A 353 21.02 4.50 6.25
N VAL A 354 21.22 3.88 5.09
CA VAL A 354 22.55 3.63 4.52
C VAL A 354 22.93 4.84 3.67
N GLU A 355 23.92 5.61 4.13
CA GLU A 355 24.53 6.71 3.37
C GLU A 355 25.23 6.16 2.11
N GLY A 356 25.25 6.96 1.04
CA GLY A 356 25.61 6.54 -0.32
C GLY A 356 27.01 6.95 -0.76
#